data_AF-A0A5N7CI60-F1
#
_entry.id   AF-A0A5N7CI60-F1
#
_cell.length_a   1.000
_cell.length_b   1.000
_cell.length_c   1.000
_cell.angle_alpha   90.00
_cell.angle_beta   90.00
_cell.angle_gamma   90.00
#
_symmetry.space_group_name_H-M   'P 1'
#
loop_
_entity.id
_entity.type
_entity.pdbx_description
1 polymer ?
#
loop_
_entity_poly.entity_id
_entity_poly.type
_entity_poly.pdbx_seq_one_letter_code
_entity_poly.pdbx_strand_id
1 'polypeptide(L)'
;MRYSSAIAIVAFLPWALSKPSAIPEGMEELCEKTGKSIDWNETMKRWICKEKDTGICRPDQDQATWHQDPKTGEYGCCDNGQEWRLDKRNTEKGSCCAKGSIYSFDTATGKGACCDPGQVFRWGSCTTPEGSDKPVPIPQPGTCGLHLKDAGLESLLRTLLMQCFPHGQTTLDVFIEYYISILHGGIDLIEVIYRNGCDPKPSPNPTPDPHPGWKCPTDSSPCRWLALKEATTKLGLTAGTTKKELPNPGALIPVYEYPFDTWVTKFPGDDLDIYINDKSIEPQGSGTSYLIPGGTKGKDVKYLSSKGAQIRFYGACSVDTPCIGDAVESWVRETVTVGKDSLDIDVTKYDFDIIFTISDTFITTEQYTIFADGEKVDKTHGRLTLGDDKYNTDHINIHQSGTAPQVIANDGFWGSFRILKGTKKITVKMTDYKAPYPWYEFYYRIDKPCQC
;
A
#
# COMPACT_ATOMS: atom_id res chain seq x y z
N MET A 1 33.35 58.37 51.77
CA MET A 1 34.29 58.32 52.91
C MET A 1 34.01 57.06 53.71
N ARG A 2 35.08 56.27 53.94
CA ARG A 2 35.38 55.40 55.11
C ARG A 2 34.32 54.37 55.53
N TYR A 3 34.44 53.08 55.21
CA TYR A 3 35.37 52.03 55.70
C TYR A 3 35.20 51.62 57.18
N SER A 4 35.02 50.29 57.35
CA SER A 4 35.66 49.35 58.32
C SER A 4 34.64 48.58 59.20
N SER A 5 34.77 47.30 59.55
CA SER A 5 35.67 46.16 59.23
C SER A 5 35.25 44.95 60.11
N ALA A 6 35.84 43.78 59.82
CA ALA A 6 35.92 42.50 60.56
C ALA A 6 34.92 41.42 60.10
N ILE A 7 35.29 40.47 59.21
CA ILE A 7 36.23 39.32 59.32
C ILE A 7 35.83 38.31 60.40
N ALA A 8 35.34 37.14 59.97
CA ALA A 8 35.82 35.84 60.42
C ALA A 8 35.57 34.77 59.33
N ILE A 9 36.67 34.18 58.86
CA ILE A 9 36.77 33.00 57.98
C ILE A 9 36.65 31.74 58.86
N VAL A 10 36.48 30.58 58.20
CA VAL A 10 36.66 29.17 58.67
C VAL A 10 35.31 28.47 58.87
N ALA A 11 34.97 27.32 58.26
CA ALA A 11 35.73 26.31 57.54
C ALA A 11 34.85 25.62 56.48
N PHE A 12 35.52 25.19 55.41
CA PHE A 12 35.10 24.06 54.59
C PHE A 12 34.79 22.85 55.47
N LEU A 13 33.55 22.33 55.39
CA LEU A 13 33.29 20.93 55.67
C LEU A 13 32.78 20.29 54.38
N PRO A 14 33.43 19.24 53.88
CA PRO A 14 32.89 18.44 52.80
C PRO A 14 31.58 17.84 53.32
N TRP A 15 30.53 17.84 52.49
CA TRP A 15 29.43 16.91 52.73
C TRP A 15 30.01 15.51 52.57
N ALA A 16 30.50 14.97 53.69
CA ALA A 16 30.66 13.55 53.87
C ALA A 16 29.29 12.94 53.58
N LEU A 17 29.23 12.13 52.53
CA LEU A 17 28.12 11.21 52.26
C LEU A 17 27.93 10.38 53.53
N SER A 18 26.98 10.79 54.36
CA SER A 18 26.61 10.11 55.57
C SER A 18 25.96 8.78 55.19
N LYS A 19 26.26 7.74 55.98
CA LYS A 19 25.62 6.43 55.90
C LYS A 19 24.09 6.61 55.81
N PRO A 20 23.41 6.02 54.82
CA PRO A 20 21.95 5.99 54.79
C PRO A 20 21.43 5.40 56.10
N SER A 21 20.50 6.09 56.77
CA SER A 21 20.00 5.68 58.08
C SER A 21 19.19 4.39 58.09
N ALA A 22 18.79 3.88 56.91
CA ALA A 22 17.99 2.67 56.76
C ALA A 22 18.67 1.65 55.84
N ILE A 23 18.61 0.38 56.24
CA ILE A 23 18.89 -0.77 55.38
C ILE A 23 17.70 -0.94 54.41
N PRO A 24 17.93 -1.10 53.10
CA PRO A 24 16.85 -1.38 52.15
C PRO A 24 16.08 -2.66 52.51
N GLU A 25 14.76 -2.61 52.32
CA GLU A 25 13.84 -3.70 52.67
C GLU A 25 14.22 -5.02 51.97
N GLY A 26 14.21 -6.14 52.70
CA GLY A 26 14.56 -7.47 52.18
C GLY A 26 16.07 -7.76 52.03
N MET A 27 16.96 -6.77 52.19
CA MET A 27 18.41 -7.02 52.10
C MET A 27 18.95 -7.87 53.25
N GLU A 28 18.46 -7.65 54.47
CA GLU A 28 18.87 -8.41 55.66
C GLU A 28 18.50 -9.90 55.50
N GLU A 29 17.25 -10.16 55.08
CA GLU A 29 16.76 -11.52 54.79
C GLU A 29 17.57 -12.19 53.66
N LEU A 30 17.96 -11.46 52.60
CA LEU A 30 18.79 -12.03 51.54
C LEU A 30 20.18 -12.41 52.06
N CYS A 31 20.83 -11.54 52.82
CA CYS A 31 22.14 -11.86 53.40
C CYS A 31 22.02 -13.08 54.32
N GLU A 32 21.00 -13.15 55.18
CA GLU A 32 20.72 -14.29 56.06
C GLU A 32 20.50 -15.60 55.29
N LYS A 33 19.69 -15.58 54.21
CA LYS A 33 19.47 -16.76 53.34
C LYS A 33 20.76 -17.29 52.73
N THR A 34 21.74 -16.42 52.51
CA THR A 34 23.07 -16.80 52.01
C THR A 34 24.09 -17.11 53.11
N GLY A 35 23.65 -17.13 54.39
CA GLY A 35 24.49 -17.41 55.56
C GLY A 35 25.41 -16.26 55.95
N LYS A 36 25.11 -15.02 55.54
CA LYS A 36 25.95 -13.84 55.68
C LYS A 36 25.27 -12.75 56.51
N SER A 37 26.06 -11.85 57.09
CA SER A 37 25.54 -10.65 57.75
C SER A 37 25.65 -9.42 56.84
N ILE A 38 24.69 -8.49 56.99
CA ILE A 38 24.71 -7.22 56.28
C ILE A 38 25.71 -6.24 56.92
N ASP A 39 26.50 -5.53 56.10
CA ASP A 39 27.46 -4.53 56.55
C ASP A 39 27.50 -3.32 55.60
N TRP A 40 27.97 -2.17 56.08
CA TRP A 40 28.14 -0.97 55.27
C TRP A 40 29.58 -0.86 54.78
N ASN A 41 29.79 -0.83 53.46
CA ASN A 41 31.11 -0.64 52.87
C ASN A 41 31.38 0.85 52.64
N GLU A 42 32.26 1.44 53.45
CA GLU A 42 32.62 2.87 53.36
C GLU A 42 33.34 3.24 52.05
N THR A 43 34.11 2.31 51.47
CA THR A 43 34.84 2.53 50.21
C THR A 43 33.88 2.60 49.02
N MET A 44 32.92 1.68 48.98
CA MET A 44 31.94 1.56 47.90
C MET A 44 30.68 2.40 48.15
N LYS A 45 30.57 3.00 49.34
CA LYS A 45 29.41 3.75 49.85
C LYS A 45 28.09 3.03 49.62
N ARG A 46 28.06 1.73 49.95
CA ARG A 46 26.89 0.86 49.75
C ARG A 46 26.85 -0.28 50.77
N TRP A 47 25.66 -0.83 51.03
CA TRP A 47 25.44 -2.04 51.82
C TRP A 47 25.93 -3.29 51.08
N ILE A 48 26.50 -4.25 51.79
CA ILE A 48 27.03 -5.52 51.27
C ILE A 48 26.69 -6.68 52.21
N CYS A 49 26.71 -7.92 51.71
CA CYS A 49 26.75 -9.10 52.57
C CYS A 49 28.22 -9.49 52.83
N LYS A 50 28.62 -9.59 54.09
CA LYS A 50 30.02 -9.80 54.52
C LYS A 50 30.56 -11.18 54.09
N GLU A 51 31.88 -11.27 53.88
CA GLU A 51 32.72 -12.45 53.52
C GLU A 51 33.16 -12.63 52.05
N LYS A 52 32.58 -11.91 51.08
CA LYS A 52 33.24 -11.61 49.79
C LYS A 52 32.74 -10.25 49.29
N ASP A 53 33.59 -9.45 48.65
CA ASP A 53 33.23 -8.21 47.92
C ASP A 53 32.29 -8.45 46.71
N THR A 54 31.51 -9.53 46.73
CA THR A 54 30.37 -9.71 45.84
C THR A 54 29.27 -8.78 46.33
N GLY A 55 29.31 -7.54 45.85
CA GLY A 55 28.25 -6.57 46.10
C GLY A 55 26.87 -7.18 45.81
N ILE A 56 25.89 -6.80 46.63
CA ILE A 56 24.47 -7.15 46.44
C ILE A 56 24.01 -6.67 45.05
N CYS A 57 24.48 -5.50 44.66
CA CYS A 57 24.46 -4.99 43.29
C CYS A 57 25.86 -5.10 42.68
N ARG A 58 25.95 -5.23 41.36
CA ARG A 58 27.24 -5.14 40.64
C ARG A 58 27.88 -3.75 40.79
N PRO A 59 29.21 -3.61 40.56
CA PRO A 59 29.90 -2.34 40.72
C PRO A 59 29.30 -1.16 39.92
N ASP A 60 28.73 -1.45 38.75
CA ASP A 60 28.10 -0.56 37.77
C ASP A 60 26.60 -0.31 37.99
N GLN A 61 26.03 -0.92 39.03
CA GLN A 61 24.61 -0.82 39.39
C GLN A 61 24.38 0.12 40.58
N ASP A 62 23.22 0.78 40.58
CA ASP A 62 22.83 1.74 41.62
C ASP A 62 22.06 1.04 42.74
N GLN A 63 22.62 1.02 43.95
CA GLN A 63 21.96 0.40 45.11
C GLN A 63 20.65 1.11 45.51
N ALA A 64 20.46 2.38 45.15
CA ALA A 64 19.20 3.07 45.38
C ALA A 64 18.03 2.46 44.60
N THR A 65 18.32 1.61 43.61
CA THR A 65 17.33 0.94 42.75
C THR A 65 17.03 -0.49 43.20
N TRP A 66 17.46 -0.87 44.40
CA TRP A 66 17.18 -2.17 45.00
C TRP A 66 15.70 -2.53 44.93
N HIS A 67 15.41 -3.73 44.42
CA HIS A 67 14.05 -4.23 44.27
C HIS A 67 14.01 -5.75 44.36
N GLN A 68 12.81 -6.28 44.59
CA GLN A 68 12.48 -7.67 44.36
C GLN A 68 11.62 -7.76 43.11
N ASP A 69 11.96 -8.64 42.17
CA ASP A 69 11.10 -8.96 41.05
C ASP A 69 9.89 -9.77 41.58
N PRO A 70 8.65 -9.26 41.49
CA PRO A 70 7.48 -9.93 42.03
C PRO A 70 7.12 -11.23 41.29
N LYS A 71 7.64 -11.44 40.07
CA LYS A 71 7.42 -12.66 39.28
C LYS A 71 8.37 -13.79 39.71
N THR A 72 9.64 -13.48 39.92
CA THR A 72 10.67 -14.48 40.22
C THR A 72 10.98 -14.59 41.70
N GLY A 73 10.67 -13.55 42.49
CA GLY A 73 11.07 -13.41 43.88
C GLY A 73 12.56 -13.07 44.04
N GLU A 74 13.29 -12.90 42.94
CA GLU A 74 14.72 -12.58 42.95
C GLU A 74 14.94 -11.10 43.25
N TYR A 75 16.00 -10.81 44.00
CA TYR A 75 16.40 -9.45 44.29
C TYR A 75 17.47 -8.96 43.32
N GLY A 76 17.41 -7.67 42.97
CA GLY A 76 18.33 -7.07 42.02
C GLY A 76 18.44 -5.55 42.15
N CYS A 77 19.36 -5.00 41.36
CA CYS A 77 19.57 -3.56 41.22
C CYS A 77 19.64 -3.23 39.73
N CYS A 78 19.17 -2.04 39.38
CA CYS A 78 19.27 -1.48 38.04
C CYS A 78 20.61 -0.79 37.82
N ASP A 79 20.96 -0.57 36.56
CA ASP A 79 22.18 0.14 36.18
C ASP A 79 22.07 1.63 36.53
N ASN A 80 23.22 2.31 36.63
CA ASN A 80 23.24 3.75 36.90
C ASN A 80 22.37 4.54 35.89
N GLY A 81 21.48 5.40 36.39
CA GLY A 81 20.56 6.19 35.56
C GLY A 81 19.22 5.52 35.25
N GLN A 82 19.00 4.30 35.76
CA GLN A 82 17.73 3.58 35.68
C GLN A 82 17.03 3.52 37.04
N GLU A 83 15.76 3.16 37.03
CA GLU A 83 14.93 2.86 38.21
C GLU A 83 14.07 1.63 37.93
N TRP A 84 13.83 0.81 38.94
CA TRP A 84 12.89 -0.31 38.82
C TRP A 84 11.47 0.21 38.66
N ARG A 85 10.78 -0.23 37.60
CA ARG A 85 9.42 0.17 37.28
C ARG A 85 8.55 -1.07 37.11
N LEU A 86 7.42 -1.08 37.81
CA LEU A 86 6.34 -2.06 37.60
C LEU A 86 5.30 -1.49 36.64
N ASP A 87 4.65 -2.35 35.87
CA ASP A 87 3.49 -1.97 35.09
C ASP A 87 2.34 -1.61 36.04
N LYS A 88 1.68 -0.49 35.75
CA LYS A 88 0.61 0.06 36.62
C LYS A 88 -0.62 -0.85 36.69
N ARG A 89 -0.89 -1.64 35.65
CA ARG A 89 -2.07 -2.52 35.53
C ARG A 89 -1.74 -3.99 35.83
N ASN A 90 -0.48 -4.39 35.67
CA ASN A 90 0.05 -5.70 35.94
C ASN A 90 1.30 -5.61 36.82
N THR A 91 1.08 -5.49 38.13
CA THR A 91 2.13 -5.27 39.12
C THR A 91 3.10 -6.44 39.27
N GLU A 92 2.81 -7.59 38.64
CA GLU A 92 3.73 -8.75 38.58
C GLU A 92 4.77 -8.61 37.46
N LYS A 93 4.71 -7.54 36.66
CA LYS A 93 5.64 -7.31 35.54
C LYS A 93 6.41 -6.02 35.79
N GLY A 94 7.73 -6.11 35.71
CA GLY A 94 8.60 -4.96 35.85
C GLY A 94 9.86 -5.08 35.01
N SER A 95 10.54 -3.94 34.88
CA SER A 95 11.88 -3.85 34.32
C SER A 95 12.61 -2.64 34.89
N CYS A 96 13.93 -2.67 34.84
CA CYS A 96 14.73 -1.47 34.97
C CYS A 96 14.50 -0.57 33.75
N CYS A 97 14.09 0.67 34.00
CA CYS A 97 13.82 1.67 32.97
C CYS A 97 14.63 2.93 33.24
N ALA A 98 14.95 3.71 32.20
CA ALA A 98 15.60 5.01 32.39
C ALA A 98 14.79 5.88 33.36
N LYS A 99 15.50 6.67 34.18
CA LYS A 99 14.86 7.53 35.17
C LYS A 99 13.87 8.48 34.50
N GLY A 100 12.64 8.48 35.01
CA GLY A 100 11.54 9.26 34.44
C GLY A 100 10.69 8.49 33.41
N SER A 101 11.09 7.31 32.94
CA SER A 101 10.26 6.44 32.10
C SER A 101 9.34 5.56 32.95
N ILE A 102 8.31 4.99 32.31
CA ILE A 102 7.40 4.00 32.90
C ILE A 102 7.62 2.63 32.24
N TYR A 103 7.36 1.54 32.97
CA TYR A 103 7.28 0.22 32.36
C TYR A 103 5.83 -0.08 31.98
N SER A 104 5.61 -0.60 30.77
CA SER A 104 4.29 -1.02 30.31
C SER A 104 4.30 -2.43 29.72
N PHE A 105 3.35 -3.26 30.12
CA PHE A 105 3.22 -4.66 29.74
C PHE A 105 1.93 -4.89 28.93
N ASP A 106 2.09 -5.47 27.74
CA ASP A 106 0.99 -5.88 26.87
C ASP A 106 0.64 -7.35 27.12
N THR A 107 -0.50 -7.58 27.76
CA THR A 107 -0.99 -8.93 28.05
C THR A 107 -1.33 -9.74 26.81
N ALA A 108 -1.68 -9.09 25.68
CA ALA A 108 -2.03 -9.79 24.45
C ALA A 108 -0.81 -10.42 23.77
N THR A 109 0.34 -9.71 23.81
CA THR A 109 1.59 -10.18 23.20
C THR A 109 2.54 -10.84 24.20
N GLY A 110 2.28 -10.72 25.50
CA GLY A 110 3.12 -11.24 26.57
C GLY A 110 4.47 -10.50 26.70
N LYS A 111 4.58 -9.30 26.12
CA LYS A 111 5.79 -8.49 26.06
C LYS A 111 5.60 -7.17 26.81
N GLY A 112 6.67 -6.59 27.32
CA GLY A 112 6.66 -5.26 27.92
C GLY A 112 7.92 -4.48 27.57
N ALA A 113 7.83 -3.15 27.67
CA ALA A 113 8.93 -2.25 27.40
C ALA A 113 8.85 -0.99 28.29
N CYS A 114 9.97 -0.27 28.35
CA CYS A 114 10.03 1.06 28.95
C CYS A 114 9.53 2.11 27.95
N CYS A 115 8.58 2.94 28.38
CA CYS A 115 7.96 3.99 27.58
C CYS A 115 8.08 5.36 28.27
N ASP A 116 7.88 6.43 27.51
CA ASP A 116 7.83 7.77 28.09
C ASP A 116 6.59 7.93 28.99
N PRO A 117 6.63 8.84 29.99
CA PRO A 117 5.47 9.15 30.82
C PRO A 117 4.20 9.38 30.01
N GLY A 118 3.15 8.68 30.39
CA GLY A 118 1.84 8.81 29.76
C GLY A 118 1.68 7.96 28.50
N GLN A 119 2.64 7.13 28.10
CA GLN A 119 2.47 6.13 27.04
C GLN A 119 2.06 4.74 27.59
N VAL A 120 1.66 3.84 26.71
CA VAL A 120 1.33 2.43 26.98
C VAL A 120 1.96 1.58 25.88
N PHE A 121 2.64 0.50 26.26
CA PHE A 121 3.21 -0.44 25.31
C PHE A 121 2.10 -1.33 24.73
N ARG A 122 1.91 -1.28 23.41
CA ARG A 122 0.94 -2.10 22.67
C ARG A 122 1.49 -2.45 21.30
N TRP A 123 1.24 -3.69 20.85
CA TRP A 123 1.60 -4.14 19.51
C TRP A 123 3.09 -3.93 19.15
N GLY A 124 3.98 -4.04 20.14
CA GLY A 124 5.42 -3.92 19.93
C GLY A 124 5.98 -2.49 19.99
N SER A 125 5.17 -1.46 20.30
CA SER A 125 5.64 -0.08 20.42
C SER A 125 4.95 0.69 21.57
N CYS A 126 5.57 1.78 22.02
CA CYS A 126 4.99 2.69 23.02
C CYS A 126 4.05 3.69 22.32
N THR A 127 2.79 3.71 22.77
CA THR A 127 1.72 4.53 22.17
C THR A 127 1.08 5.41 23.23
N THR A 128 0.69 6.64 22.91
CA THR A 128 -0.10 7.44 23.86
C THR A 128 -1.53 6.87 23.95
N PRO A 129 -2.06 6.59 25.15
CA PRO A 129 -3.44 6.17 25.31
C PRO A 129 -4.33 7.30 24.80
N GLU A 130 -5.06 7.01 23.73
CA GLU A 130 -6.00 7.93 23.08
C GLU A 130 -6.96 8.53 24.12
N GLY A 131 -6.91 9.85 24.25
CA GLY A 131 -7.66 10.58 25.27
C GLY A 131 -7.20 12.02 25.44
N SER A 132 -6.92 12.72 24.35
CA SER A 132 -6.95 14.18 24.35
C SER A 132 -7.60 14.62 23.06
N ASP A 133 -8.61 15.49 23.14
CA ASP A 133 -9.39 16.11 22.05
C ASP A 133 -8.55 16.98 21.09
N LYS A 134 -7.32 16.58 20.80
CA LYS A 134 -6.52 17.12 19.70
C LYS A 134 -6.74 16.21 18.50
N PRO A 135 -7.10 16.76 17.32
CA PRO A 135 -7.19 15.96 16.12
C PRO A 135 -5.87 15.22 15.93
N VAL A 136 -5.94 13.89 15.85
CA VAL A 136 -4.83 13.06 15.39
C VAL A 136 -4.32 13.72 14.10
N PRO A 137 -3.03 14.08 14.00
CA PRO A 137 -2.50 14.59 12.75
C PRO A 137 -2.79 13.55 11.68
N ILE A 138 -3.68 13.89 10.75
CA ILE A 138 -3.97 13.04 9.59
C ILE A 138 -2.61 12.80 8.92
N PRO A 139 -2.17 11.54 8.74
CA PRO A 139 -0.92 11.24 8.06
C PRO A 139 -0.88 11.99 6.73
N GLN A 140 0.19 12.75 6.51
CA GLN A 140 0.39 13.39 5.20
C GLN A 140 0.68 12.28 4.19
N PRO A 141 0.10 12.33 2.97
CA PRO A 141 0.37 11.35 1.93
C PRO A 141 1.88 11.14 1.73
N GLY A 142 2.32 9.88 1.72
CA GLY A 142 3.70 9.46 1.54
C GLY A 142 4.53 9.34 2.83
N THR A 143 3.97 9.63 4.02
CA THR A 143 4.74 9.57 5.28
C THR A 143 4.94 8.16 5.82
N CYS A 144 3.96 7.27 5.69
CA CYS A 144 4.10 5.88 6.10
C CYS A 144 5.02 5.08 5.16
N GLY A 145 4.98 5.35 3.85
CA GLY A 145 5.93 4.78 2.88
C GLY A 145 7.38 5.19 3.20
N LEU A 146 7.61 6.46 3.55
CA LEU A 146 8.90 6.95 4.05
C LEU A 146 9.32 6.22 5.34
N HIS A 147 8.41 6.06 6.31
CA HIS A 147 8.71 5.33 7.55
C HIS A 147 9.08 3.85 7.33
N LEU A 148 8.43 3.16 6.40
CA LEU A 148 8.80 1.78 6.07
C LEU A 148 10.19 1.67 5.43
N LYS A 149 10.51 2.63 4.56
CA LYS A 149 11.82 2.74 3.94
C LYS A 149 12.91 3.01 4.99
N ASP A 150 12.65 3.94 5.92
CA ASP A 150 13.56 4.28 7.02
C ASP A 150 13.70 3.12 8.03
N ALA A 151 12.66 2.32 8.21
CA ALA A 151 12.70 1.10 9.04
C ALA A 151 13.48 -0.06 8.40
N GLY A 152 13.95 0.10 7.14
CA GLY A 152 14.79 -0.90 6.47
C GLY A 152 14.07 -2.21 6.17
N LEU A 153 12.74 -2.17 5.98
CA LEU A 153 11.92 -3.37 5.80
C LEU A 153 12.39 -4.26 4.64
N GLU A 154 12.81 -3.66 3.52
CA GLU A 154 13.37 -4.40 2.39
C GLU A 154 14.58 -5.24 2.80
N SER A 155 15.52 -4.63 3.53
CA SER A 155 16.72 -5.29 4.03
C SER A 155 16.37 -6.41 5.01
N LEU A 156 15.36 -6.20 5.85
CA LEU A 156 14.85 -7.21 6.78
C LEU A 156 14.27 -8.42 6.04
N LEU A 157 13.42 -8.18 5.03
CA LEU A 157 12.80 -9.23 4.21
C LEU A 157 13.85 -10.01 3.41
N ARG A 158 14.81 -9.30 2.81
CA ARG A 158 15.95 -9.93 2.11
C ARG A 158 16.71 -10.87 3.04
N THR A 159 17.01 -10.40 4.25
CA THR A 159 17.78 -11.17 5.24
C THR A 159 17.04 -12.43 5.70
N LEU A 160 15.73 -12.31 5.97
CA LEU A 160 14.92 -13.44 6.44
C LEU A 160 14.67 -14.49 5.35
N LEU A 161 14.42 -14.05 4.12
CA LEU A 161 14.01 -14.94 3.03
C LEU A 161 15.18 -15.48 2.22
N MET A 162 16.39 -14.96 2.37
CA MET A 162 17.57 -15.43 1.62
C MET A 162 17.79 -16.95 1.74
N GLN A 163 17.50 -17.53 2.92
CA GLN A 163 17.64 -18.97 3.15
C GLN A 163 16.61 -19.81 2.39
N CYS A 164 15.47 -19.22 2.03
CA CYS A 164 14.43 -19.86 1.23
C CYS A 164 14.73 -19.77 -0.28
N PHE A 165 15.67 -18.92 -0.69
CA PHE A 165 16.07 -18.71 -2.09
C PHE A 165 17.59 -18.88 -2.31
N PRO A 166 18.17 -20.05 -1.94
CA PRO A 166 19.63 -20.24 -1.88
C PRO A 166 20.35 -20.12 -3.25
N HIS A 167 19.62 -20.22 -4.36
CA HIS A 167 20.16 -20.14 -5.73
C HIS A 167 19.44 -19.13 -6.62
N GLY A 168 18.57 -18.29 -6.06
CA GLY A 168 17.65 -17.43 -6.81
C GLY A 168 17.63 -16.01 -6.30
N GLN A 169 18.80 -15.38 -6.10
CA GLN A 169 18.90 -13.98 -5.64
C GLN A 169 18.03 -13.06 -6.52
N THR A 170 18.08 -13.18 -7.85
CA THR A 170 17.22 -12.40 -8.75
C THR A 170 15.73 -12.68 -8.58
N THR A 171 15.35 -13.90 -8.20
CA THR A 171 13.95 -14.26 -7.92
C THR A 171 13.50 -13.73 -6.55
N LEU A 172 14.40 -13.72 -5.57
CA LEU A 172 14.20 -13.08 -4.28
C LEU A 172 14.03 -11.56 -4.45
N ASP A 173 14.82 -10.93 -5.31
CA ASP A 173 14.73 -9.50 -5.63
C ASP A 173 13.36 -9.16 -6.20
N VAL A 174 12.94 -9.86 -7.26
CA VAL A 174 11.63 -9.67 -7.89
C VAL A 174 10.47 -9.94 -6.91
N PHE A 175 10.60 -10.98 -6.08
CA PHE A 175 9.61 -11.29 -5.05
C PHE A 175 9.49 -10.14 -4.04
N ILE A 176 10.61 -9.64 -3.54
CA ILE A 176 10.63 -8.57 -2.54
C ILE A 176 10.12 -7.26 -3.14
N GLU A 177 10.54 -6.90 -4.35
CA GLU A 177 10.05 -5.71 -5.07
C GLU A 177 8.53 -5.77 -5.26
N TYR A 178 7.98 -6.92 -5.68
CA TYR A 178 6.54 -7.10 -5.87
C TYR A 178 5.76 -6.91 -4.56
N TYR A 179 6.20 -7.52 -3.46
CA TYR A 179 5.49 -7.41 -2.18
C TYR A 179 5.66 -6.05 -1.50
N ILE A 180 6.81 -5.38 -1.69
CA ILE A 180 6.98 -3.98 -1.23
C ILE A 180 6.08 -3.04 -2.03
N SER A 181 5.97 -3.24 -3.35
CA SER A 181 5.03 -2.50 -4.20
C SER A 181 3.59 -2.66 -3.72
N ILE A 182 3.14 -3.88 -3.42
CA ILE A 182 1.80 -4.13 -2.85
C ILE A 182 1.64 -3.42 -1.50
N LEU A 183 2.64 -3.49 -0.63
CA LEU A 183 2.59 -2.89 0.69
C LEU A 183 2.51 -1.35 0.61
N HIS A 184 3.28 -0.72 -0.27
CA HIS A 184 3.18 0.72 -0.53
C HIS A 184 1.78 1.08 -1.06
N GLY A 185 1.28 0.35 -2.05
CA GLY A 185 -0.08 0.59 -2.57
C GLY A 185 -1.17 0.44 -1.50
N GLY A 186 -1.03 -0.52 -0.58
CA GLY A 186 -1.96 -0.69 0.54
C GLY A 186 -1.88 0.43 1.59
N ILE A 187 -0.69 0.97 1.82
CA ILE A 187 -0.47 2.07 2.77
C ILE A 187 -0.95 3.40 2.22
N ASP A 188 -0.68 3.68 0.95
CA ASP A 188 -1.18 4.87 0.27
C ASP A 188 -2.72 4.89 0.28
N LEU A 189 -3.35 3.73 0.10
CA LEU A 189 -4.79 3.57 0.23
C LEU A 189 -5.30 3.89 1.65
N ILE A 190 -4.60 3.43 2.68
CA ILE A 190 -4.95 3.73 4.09
C ILE A 190 -4.81 5.22 4.38
N GLU A 191 -3.73 5.86 3.92
CA GLU A 191 -3.53 7.31 4.09
C GLU A 191 -4.64 8.11 3.39
N VAL A 192 -5.08 7.69 2.21
CA VAL A 192 -6.23 8.26 1.48
C VAL A 192 -7.54 8.08 2.26
N ILE A 193 -7.76 6.90 2.87
CA ILE A 193 -8.96 6.62 3.70
C ILE A 193 -8.99 7.54 4.92
N TYR A 194 -7.87 7.69 5.63
CA TYR A 194 -7.76 8.58 6.80
C TYR A 194 -7.97 10.06 6.43
N ARG A 195 -7.51 10.49 5.24
CA ARG A 195 -7.71 11.85 4.74
C ARG A 195 -9.18 12.18 4.45
N ASN A 196 -9.94 11.20 3.98
CA ASN A 196 -11.31 11.40 3.52
C ASN A 196 -12.37 11.27 4.64
N GLY A 197 -11.95 11.00 5.88
CA GLY A 197 -12.83 10.85 7.04
C GLY A 197 -13.41 9.44 7.16
N CYS A 198 -13.19 8.81 8.31
CA CYS A 198 -13.65 7.45 8.58
C CYS A 198 -15.07 7.45 9.20
N ASP A 199 -16.07 6.94 8.47
CA ASP A 199 -17.23 6.33 9.12
C ASP A 199 -16.91 4.85 9.43
N PRO A 200 -17.23 4.34 10.63
CA PRO A 200 -16.60 3.12 11.15
C PRO A 200 -17.34 1.85 10.72
N LYS A 201 -16.67 1.01 9.93
CA LYS A 201 -16.70 -0.48 10.00
C LYS A 201 -15.73 -1.08 8.96
N PRO A 202 -14.52 -1.50 9.36
CA PRO A 202 -13.76 -2.47 8.58
C PRO A 202 -14.23 -3.87 8.95
N SER A 203 -15.07 -4.47 8.12
CA SER A 203 -15.27 -5.92 8.15
C SER A 203 -14.04 -6.58 7.51
N PRO A 204 -13.56 -7.73 8.04
CA PRO A 204 -12.58 -8.54 7.32
C PRO A 204 -13.15 -8.87 5.93
N ASN A 205 -12.25 -8.89 4.92
CA ASN A 205 -12.50 -9.23 3.52
C ASN A 205 -13.83 -9.94 3.29
N PRO A 206 -14.78 -9.37 2.52
CA PRO A 206 -15.68 -10.24 1.82
C PRO A 206 -14.83 -10.96 0.77
N THR A 207 -14.73 -12.29 0.92
CA THR A 207 -14.97 -13.15 -0.25
C THR A 207 -16.09 -12.48 -1.05
N PRO A 208 -15.96 -12.23 -2.37
CA PRO A 208 -17.00 -11.52 -3.11
C PRO A 208 -18.28 -12.35 -3.06
N ASP A 209 -19.10 -12.10 -2.05
CA ASP A 209 -20.46 -12.60 -1.98
C ASP A 209 -21.36 -11.48 -2.52
N PRO A 210 -22.32 -11.83 -3.39
CA PRO A 210 -23.00 -10.87 -4.24
C PRO A 210 -23.74 -9.84 -3.39
N HIS A 211 -23.51 -8.52 -3.52
CA HIS A 211 -24.54 -7.61 -2.99
C HIS A 211 -25.87 -7.89 -3.72
N PRO A 212 -26.98 -7.89 -2.98
CA PRO A 212 -28.30 -8.09 -3.55
C PRO A 212 -28.67 -6.86 -4.40
N GLY A 213 -28.36 -6.94 -5.69
CA GLY A 213 -28.59 -5.87 -6.67
C GLY A 213 -27.61 -5.87 -7.86
N TRP A 214 -26.53 -6.63 -7.79
CA TRP A 214 -25.53 -6.72 -8.86
C TRP A 214 -26.05 -7.48 -10.08
N LYS A 215 -25.84 -6.94 -11.27
CA LYS A 215 -26.08 -7.64 -12.54
C LYS A 215 -24.82 -7.62 -13.39
N CYS A 216 -23.80 -8.34 -12.91
CA CYS A 216 -22.82 -8.97 -13.80
C CYS A 216 -23.54 -9.79 -14.87
N PRO A 217 -22.87 -10.18 -15.97
CA PRO A 217 -23.42 -11.20 -16.87
C PRO A 217 -24.02 -12.35 -16.07
N THR A 218 -25.27 -12.72 -16.35
CA THR A 218 -26.01 -13.76 -15.61
C THR A 218 -25.33 -15.13 -15.67
N ASP A 219 -24.31 -15.26 -16.50
CA ASP A 219 -23.50 -16.45 -16.74
C ASP A 219 -22.27 -16.59 -15.81
N SER A 220 -22.13 -15.72 -14.79
CA SER A 220 -20.99 -15.72 -13.85
C SER A 220 -19.63 -15.39 -14.49
N SER A 221 -19.62 -14.81 -15.68
CA SER A 221 -18.39 -14.30 -16.29
C SER A 221 -17.92 -12.99 -15.61
N PRO A 222 -16.61 -12.68 -15.61
CA PRO A 222 -16.09 -11.47 -14.98
C PRO A 222 -16.69 -10.21 -15.60
N CYS A 223 -16.87 -9.15 -14.79
CA CYS A 223 -17.16 -7.81 -15.31
C CYS A 223 -16.05 -7.39 -16.29
N ARG A 224 -16.42 -6.67 -17.36
CA ARG A 224 -15.50 -6.31 -18.43
C ARG A 224 -15.55 -4.82 -18.68
N TRP A 225 -14.39 -4.28 -19.00
CA TRP A 225 -14.28 -3.03 -19.71
C TRP A 225 -14.37 -3.31 -21.23
N LEU A 226 -14.23 -2.28 -22.05
CA LEU A 226 -14.50 -2.24 -23.49
C LEU A 226 -14.01 -3.46 -24.29
N ALA A 227 -14.81 -3.88 -25.29
CA ALA A 227 -14.37 -4.84 -26.30
C ALA A 227 -13.27 -4.24 -27.18
N LEU A 228 -12.11 -4.90 -27.25
CA LEU A 228 -10.89 -4.40 -27.90
C LEU A 228 -10.84 -4.64 -29.43
N LYS A 229 -12.00 -4.90 -30.01
CA LYS A 229 -12.25 -5.03 -31.46
C LYS A 229 -13.71 -4.68 -31.71
N GLU A 230 -14.04 -4.28 -32.94
CA GLU A 230 -15.44 -4.02 -33.30
C GLU A 230 -16.36 -5.17 -32.86
N ALA A 231 -17.41 -4.80 -32.12
CA ALA A 231 -18.14 -5.62 -31.15
C ALA A 231 -18.76 -6.93 -31.70
N THR A 232 -18.75 -7.14 -33.00
CA THR A 232 -19.33 -8.31 -33.68
C THR A 232 -18.27 -9.34 -34.10
N THR A 233 -16.99 -9.00 -34.13
CA THR A 233 -15.98 -9.88 -34.73
C THR A 233 -15.49 -10.92 -33.73
N LYS A 234 -16.08 -12.11 -33.76
CA LYS A 234 -15.45 -13.29 -33.17
C LYS A 234 -14.16 -13.60 -33.92
N LEU A 235 -13.07 -13.82 -33.19
CA LEU A 235 -11.81 -14.23 -33.81
C LEU A 235 -11.70 -15.74 -33.80
N GLY A 236 -11.61 -16.34 -34.99
CA GLY A 236 -11.43 -17.78 -35.15
C GLY A 236 -9.98 -18.17 -34.90
N LEU A 237 -9.76 -19.10 -33.98
CA LEU A 237 -8.50 -19.77 -33.72
C LEU A 237 -8.46 -21.10 -34.49
N THR A 238 -7.33 -21.37 -35.12
CA THR A 238 -7.15 -22.59 -35.92
C THR A 238 -6.88 -23.79 -35.04
N ALA A 239 -7.51 -24.93 -35.37
CA ALA A 239 -7.22 -26.22 -34.74
C ALA A 239 -5.74 -26.61 -34.86
N GLY A 240 -5.24 -27.36 -33.89
CA GLY A 240 -3.88 -27.92 -33.90
C GLY A 240 -3.54 -28.70 -32.64
N THR A 241 -2.48 -29.51 -32.75
CA THR A 241 -1.93 -30.30 -31.64
C THR A 241 -0.72 -29.64 -30.98
N THR A 242 -0.26 -28.51 -31.51
CA THR A 242 0.88 -27.75 -31.00
C THR A 242 0.43 -26.35 -30.57
N LYS A 243 1.11 -25.80 -29.56
CA LYS A 243 0.90 -24.42 -29.12
C LYS A 243 1.18 -23.44 -30.26
N LYS A 244 0.31 -22.46 -30.45
CA LYS A 244 0.43 -21.37 -31.44
C LYS A 244 0.37 -20.03 -30.73
N GLU A 245 1.00 -18.99 -31.26
CA GLU A 245 0.88 -17.63 -30.71
C GLU A 245 -0.59 -17.17 -30.74
N LEU A 246 -1.05 -16.59 -29.64
CA LEU A 246 -2.38 -16.01 -29.57
C LEU A 246 -2.39 -14.72 -30.41
N PRO A 247 -3.33 -14.56 -31.35
CA PRO A 247 -3.41 -13.34 -32.14
C PRO A 247 -3.74 -12.13 -31.26
N ASN A 248 -3.07 -11.01 -31.49
CA ASN A 248 -3.29 -9.79 -30.71
C ASN A 248 -4.58 -9.05 -31.14
N PRO A 249 -5.23 -8.31 -30.24
CA PRO A 249 -6.33 -7.42 -30.60
C PRO A 249 -5.81 -6.29 -31.50
N GLY A 250 -6.14 -6.33 -32.80
CA GLY A 250 -5.89 -5.22 -33.72
C GLY A 250 -4.44 -5.06 -34.21
N ALA A 251 -3.74 -6.16 -34.51
CA ALA A 251 -2.34 -6.26 -34.98
C ALA A 251 -1.75 -5.07 -35.79
N LEU A 252 -1.32 -4.00 -35.11
CA LEU A 252 -0.60 -2.86 -35.71
C LEU A 252 0.88 -2.82 -35.32
N ILE A 253 1.28 -3.49 -34.24
CA ILE A 253 2.63 -3.38 -33.67
C ILE A 253 3.42 -4.68 -33.85
N PRO A 254 4.63 -4.63 -34.46
CA PRO A 254 5.48 -5.81 -34.65
C PRO A 254 5.94 -6.48 -33.35
N VAL A 255 6.07 -5.70 -32.27
CA VAL A 255 6.41 -6.17 -30.92
C VAL A 255 5.29 -5.75 -29.97
N TYR A 256 4.19 -6.48 -30.02
CA TYR A 256 3.02 -6.19 -29.21
C TYR A 256 3.27 -6.54 -27.73
N GLU A 257 2.83 -5.65 -26.86
CA GLU A 257 2.79 -5.82 -25.41
C GLU A 257 1.41 -5.35 -24.93
N TYR A 258 0.75 -6.13 -24.08
CA TYR A 258 -0.59 -5.78 -23.59
C TYR A 258 -0.52 -4.49 -22.75
N PRO A 259 -1.18 -3.39 -23.17
CA PRO A 259 -1.06 -2.10 -22.48
C PRO A 259 -1.78 -2.05 -21.12
N PHE A 260 -2.66 -3.02 -20.87
CA PHE A 260 -3.44 -3.17 -19.64
C PHE A 260 -3.93 -4.62 -19.52
N ASP A 261 -4.43 -4.98 -18.34
CA ASP A 261 -5.03 -6.28 -18.08
C ASP A 261 -6.17 -6.57 -19.05
N THR A 262 -6.11 -7.73 -19.71
CA THR A 262 -6.98 -8.06 -20.84
C THR A 262 -7.63 -9.43 -20.63
N TRP A 263 -8.95 -9.48 -20.77
CA TRP A 263 -9.72 -10.71 -20.81
C TRP A 263 -9.74 -11.29 -22.22
N VAL A 264 -9.36 -12.56 -22.34
CA VAL A 264 -9.62 -13.38 -23.53
C VAL A 264 -10.72 -14.36 -23.21
N THR A 265 -11.82 -14.25 -23.94
CA THR A 265 -13.03 -15.02 -23.62
C THR A 265 -13.37 -15.96 -24.76
N LYS A 266 -13.49 -17.25 -24.44
CA LYS A 266 -13.96 -18.29 -25.35
C LYS A 266 -15.48 -18.43 -25.30
N PHE A 267 -16.06 -19.10 -26.30
CA PHE A 267 -17.49 -19.45 -26.25
C PHE A 267 -17.71 -20.77 -25.49
N PRO A 268 -18.89 -20.95 -24.87
CA PRO A 268 -19.24 -22.22 -24.22
C PRO A 268 -19.12 -23.39 -25.21
N GLY A 269 -18.42 -24.45 -24.80
CA GLY A 269 -18.20 -25.64 -25.62
C GLY A 269 -16.91 -25.63 -26.46
N ASP A 270 -16.23 -24.49 -26.59
CA ASP A 270 -14.92 -24.42 -27.25
C ASP A 270 -13.83 -25.03 -26.36
N ASP A 271 -12.92 -25.77 -26.99
CA ASP A 271 -11.69 -26.24 -26.37
C ASP A 271 -10.58 -25.23 -26.63
N LEU A 272 -10.18 -24.53 -25.58
CA LEU A 272 -9.13 -23.54 -25.63
C LEU A 272 -8.37 -23.61 -24.31
N ASP A 273 -7.06 -23.74 -24.40
CA ASP A 273 -6.13 -23.52 -23.30
C ASP A 273 -5.20 -22.37 -23.68
N ILE A 274 -4.94 -21.47 -22.73
CA ILE A 274 -4.02 -20.35 -22.92
C ILE A 274 -2.81 -20.55 -22.01
N TYR A 275 -1.65 -20.18 -22.55
CA TYR A 275 -0.37 -20.26 -21.88
C TYR A 275 0.31 -18.90 -21.91
N ILE A 276 0.93 -18.52 -20.80
CA ILE A 276 1.82 -17.35 -20.71
C ILE A 276 3.19 -17.86 -20.31
N ASN A 277 4.23 -17.54 -21.09
CA ASN A 277 5.58 -18.07 -20.87
C ASN A 277 5.58 -19.61 -20.75
N ASP A 278 4.82 -20.26 -21.65
CA ASP A 278 4.60 -21.71 -21.71
C ASP A 278 3.92 -22.36 -20.49
N LYS A 279 3.54 -21.59 -19.47
CA LYS A 279 2.76 -22.04 -18.31
C LYS A 279 1.26 -21.89 -18.60
N SER A 280 0.49 -22.94 -18.33
CA SER A 280 -0.97 -22.91 -18.49
C SER A 280 -1.56 -21.90 -17.52
N ILE A 281 -2.53 -21.11 -17.98
CA ILE A 281 -3.33 -20.24 -17.12
C ILE A 281 -4.75 -20.78 -17.02
N GLU A 282 -5.28 -20.78 -15.79
CA GLU A 282 -6.62 -21.26 -15.53
C GLU A 282 -7.66 -20.22 -15.95
N PRO A 283 -8.77 -20.62 -16.58
CA PRO A 283 -9.88 -19.72 -16.83
C PRO A 283 -10.57 -19.34 -15.51
N GLN A 284 -11.02 -18.09 -15.44
CA GLN A 284 -11.70 -17.51 -14.29
C GLN A 284 -13.22 -17.49 -14.47
N GLY A 285 -13.93 -17.36 -13.34
CA GLY A 285 -15.38 -17.26 -13.28
C GLY A 285 -16.08 -18.47 -13.90
N SER A 286 -16.92 -18.23 -14.90
CA SER A 286 -17.64 -19.21 -15.72
C SER A 286 -16.77 -20.26 -16.45
N GLY A 287 -15.45 -20.24 -16.29
CA GLY A 287 -14.53 -21.14 -16.98
C GLY A 287 -14.32 -20.79 -18.46
N THR A 288 -14.75 -19.59 -18.88
CA THR A 288 -14.66 -19.14 -20.27
C THR A 288 -13.72 -17.96 -20.48
N SER A 289 -13.14 -17.40 -19.42
CA SER A 289 -12.40 -16.14 -19.50
C SER A 289 -11.00 -16.30 -18.93
N TYR A 290 -9.98 -15.98 -19.71
CA TYR A 290 -8.57 -16.02 -19.33
C TYR A 290 -8.06 -14.61 -19.14
N LEU A 291 -7.36 -14.35 -18.03
CA LEU A 291 -6.73 -13.04 -17.79
C LEU A 291 -5.31 -13.04 -18.34
N ILE A 292 -5.00 -12.06 -19.18
CA ILE A 292 -3.64 -11.72 -19.59
C ILE A 292 -3.24 -10.44 -18.86
N PRO A 293 -2.23 -10.49 -17.97
CA PRO A 293 -1.76 -9.29 -17.29
C PRO A 293 -1.18 -8.26 -18.26
N GLY A 294 -1.38 -6.98 -17.97
CA GLY A 294 -0.68 -5.87 -18.63
C GLY A 294 0.84 -6.08 -18.56
N GLY A 295 1.54 -5.69 -19.62
CA GLY A 295 2.99 -5.83 -19.75
C GLY A 295 3.43 -7.18 -20.31
N THR A 296 2.50 -8.12 -20.47
CA THR A 296 2.79 -9.39 -21.13
C THR A 296 3.10 -9.14 -22.60
N LYS A 297 4.17 -9.74 -23.14
CA LYS A 297 4.47 -9.64 -24.58
C LYS A 297 3.58 -10.60 -25.36
N GLY A 298 3.02 -10.15 -26.48
CA GLY A 298 2.11 -10.96 -27.31
C GLY A 298 2.71 -12.31 -27.72
N LYS A 299 3.99 -12.32 -28.08
CA LYS A 299 4.74 -13.55 -28.45
C LYS A 299 4.83 -14.60 -27.32
N ASP A 300 4.71 -14.16 -26.06
CA ASP A 300 4.80 -15.03 -24.89
C ASP A 300 3.43 -15.64 -24.54
N VAL A 301 2.36 -15.18 -25.19
CA VAL A 301 1.00 -15.70 -25.06
C VAL A 301 0.73 -16.70 -26.18
N LYS A 302 0.47 -17.95 -25.79
CA LYS A 302 0.18 -19.04 -26.72
C LYS A 302 -1.17 -19.66 -26.41
N TYR A 303 -1.78 -20.27 -27.40
CA TYR A 303 -2.99 -21.07 -27.24
C TYR A 303 -2.79 -22.50 -27.76
N LEU A 304 -3.59 -23.42 -27.23
CA LEU A 304 -3.81 -24.75 -27.77
C LEU A 304 -5.31 -24.97 -27.92
N SER A 305 -5.73 -25.47 -29.08
CA SER A 305 -7.11 -25.82 -29.36
C SER A 305 -7.12 -26.95 -30.39
N SER A 306 -7.64 -28.11 -30.02
CA SER A 306 -7.67 -29.30 -30.86
C SER A 306 -8.76 -29.24 -31.93
N LYS A 307 -9.86 -28.51 -31.69
CA LYS A 307 -10.97 -28.36 -32.65
C LYS A 307 -11.06 -26.96 -33.26
N GLY A 308 -10.22 -26.03 -32.80
CA GLY A 308 -10.38 -24.61 -33.06
C GLY A 308 -11.37 -23.98 -32.07
N ALA A 309 -11.25 -22.67 -31.88
CA ALA A 309 -12.06 -21.94 -30.91
C ALA A 309 -12.44 -20.57 -31.44
N GLN A 310 -13.50 -19.97 -30.91
CA GLN A 310 -13.82 -18.57 -31.13
C GLN A 310 -13.46 -17.77 -29.89
N ILE A 311 -12.81 -16.64 -30.06
CA ILE A 311 -12.45 -15.76 -28.95
C ILE A 311 -12.90 -14.31 -29.14
N ARG A 312 -12.95 -13.59 -28.02
CA ARG A 312 -13.09 -12.14 -27.95
C ARG A 312 -12.15 -11.55 -26.91
N PHE A 313 -11.67 -10.35 -27.18
CA PHE A 313 -10.82 -9.56 -26.28
C PHE A 313 -11.62 -8.45 -25.63
N TYR A 314 -11.45 -8.29 -24.32
CA TYR A 314 -12.00 -7.18 -23.55
C TYR A 314 -10.93 -6.63 -22.62
N GLY A 315 -10.96 -5.34 -22.34
CA GLY A 315 -10.19 -4.82 -21.23
C GLY A 315 -10.73 -5.34 -19.89
N ALA A 316 -9.85 -5.59 -18.94
CA ALA A 316 -10.25 -5.86 -17.56
C ALA A 316 -10.65 -4.55 -16.87
N CYS A 317 -11.51 -4.66 -15.85
CA CYS A 317 -11.91 -3.50 -15.10
C CYS A 317 -10.85 -3.06 -14.09
N SER A 318 -10.68 -1.75 -13.93
CA SER A 318 -9.82 -1.12 -12.93
C SER A 318 -10.33 0.30 -12.65
N VAL A 319 -9.58 1.06 -11.84
CA VAL A 319 -9.84 2.49 -11.63
C VAL A 319 -9.74 3.28 -12.94
N ASP A 320 -8.80 2.92 -13.81
CA ASP A 320 -8.59 3.56 -15.11
C ASP A 320 -9.50 2.98 -16.22
N THR A 321 -10.10 1.83 -15.96
CA THR A 321 -10.93 1.08 -16.92
C THR A 321 -12.25 0.68 -16.26
N PRO A 322 -13.14 1.64 -15.93
CA PRO A 322 -14.39 1.36 -15.23
C PRO A 322 -15.25 0.35 -16.03
N CYS A 323 -15.84 -0.62 -15.33
CA CYS A 323 -16.66 -1.64 -15.97
C CYS A 323 -17.86 -1.02 -16.72
N ILE A 324 -18.12 -1.52 -17.93
CA ILE A 324 -19.23 -1.05 -18.76
C ILE A 324 -20.30 -2.14 -18.90
N GLY A 325 -21.56 -1.70 -18.95
CA GLY A 325 -22.71 -2.51 -19.29
C GLY A 325 -23.11 -2.30 -20.75
N ASP A 326 -24.37 -1.93 -20.99
CA ASP A 326 -24.86 -1.64 -22.33
C ASP A 326 -24.35 -0.30 -22.85
N ALA A 327 -23.95 -0.27 -24.12
CA ALA A 327 -23.67 0.96 -24.82
C ALA A 327 -24.95 1.75 -25.04
N VAL A 328 -24.92 3.03 -24.68
CA VAL A 328 -26.04 3.97 -24.90
C VAL A 328 -25.75 4.94 -26.03
N GLU A 329 -24.47 5.20 -26.29
CA GLU A 329 -23.98 5.77 -27.53
C GLU A 329 -22.92 4.87 -28.13
N SER A 330 -22.93 4.74 -29.46
CA SER A 330 -21.83 4.10 -30.17
C SER A 330 -20.63 5.04 -30.23
N TRP A 331 -19.55 4.61 -30.88
CA TRP A 331 -18.42 5.49 -31.17
C TRP A 331 -18.87 6.66 -32.07
N VAL A 332 -18.79 7.88 -31.54
CA VAL A 332 -19.07 9.14 -32.22
C VAL A 332 -17.75 9.85 -32.50
N ARG A 333 -17.56 10.29 -33.74
CA ARG A 333 -16.41 11.10 -34.15
C ARG A 333 -16.71 12.57 -33.91
N GLU A 334 -15.76 13.28 -33.32
CA GLU A 334 -15.80 14.72 -33.15
C GLU A 334 -14.50 15.36 -33.65
N THR A 335 -14.55 16.68 -33.84
CA THR A 335 -13.40 17.46 -34.28
C THR A 335 -13.27 18.74 -33.48
N VAL A 336 -12.08 19.01 -32.97
CA VAL A 336 -11.71 20.28 -32.37
C VAL A 336 -10.73 21.02 -33.28
N THR A 337 -10.90 22.33 -33.41
CA THR A 337 -10.00 23.17 -34.20
C THR A 337 -9.05 23.91 -33.28
N VAL A 338 -7.79 24.09 -33.71
CA VAL A 338 -6.80 24.89 -32.98
C VAL A 338 -7.36 26.28 -32.65
N GLY A 339 -7.31 26.68 -31.39
CA GLY A 339 -7.88 27.95 -30.90
C GLY A 339 -9.35 27.86 -30.46
N LYS A 340 -9.98 26.69 -30.66
CA LYS A 340 -11.23 26.27 -30.01
C LYS A 340 -10.99 24.89 -29.39
N ASP A 341 -10.09 24.88 -28.43
CA ASP A 341 -9.51 23.66 -27.86
C ASP A 341 -10.46 22.95 -26.88
N SER A 342 -11.76 23.22 -26.96
CA SER A 342 -12.77 22.60 -26.12
C SER A 342 -14.04 22.27 -26.90
N LEU A 343 -14.54 21.06 -26.69
CA LEU A 343 -15.86 20.64 -27.13
C LEU A 343 -16.74 20.37 -25.91
N ASP A 344 -17.97 20.87 -25.94
CA ASP A 344 -18.98 20.59 -24.94
C ASP A 344 -19.95 19.53 -25.46
N ILE A 345 -20.19 18.50 -24.65
CA ILE A 345 -21.12 17.41 -24.92
C ILE A 345 -22.25 17.49 -23.89
N ASP A 346 -23.48 17.66 -24.38
CA ASP A 346 -24.68 17.64 -23.55
C ASP A 346 -25.02 16.21 -23.13
N VAL A 347 -25.05 15.99 -21.81
CA VAL A 347 -25.35 14.69 -21.20
C VAL A 347 -26.61 14.73 -20.32
N THR A 348 -27.37 15.82 -20.36
CA THR A 348 -28.62 16.00 -19.59
C THR A 348 -29.69 14.94 -19.89
N LYS A 349 -29.60 14.29 -21.06
CA LYS A 349 -30.51 13.22 -21.47
C LYS A 349 -30.34 11.91 -20.70
N TYR A 350 -29.24 11.73 -19.94
CA TYR A 350 -28.99 10.53 -19.15
C TYR A 350 -29.42 10.73 -17.70
N ASP A 351 -30.30 9.86 -17.21
CA ASP A 351 -30.80 9.87 -15.83
C ASP A 351 -30.09 8.84 -14.93
N PHE A 352 -28.90 8.41 -15.33
CA PHE A 352 -28.01 7.48 -14.64
C PHE A 352 -26.54 7.97 -14.76
N ASP A 353 -25.66 7.48 -13.88
CA ASP A 353 -24.21 7.65 -14.07
C ASP A 353 -23.81 7.08 -15.42
N ILE A 354 -22.89 7.68 -16.15
CA ILE A 354 -22.40 7.18 -17.43
C ILE A 354 -20.91 6.87 -17.37
N ILE A 355 -20.45 5.97 -18.24
CA ILE A 355 -19.03 5.81 -18.54
C ILE A 355 -18.77 6.52 -19.87
N PHE A 356 -17.95 7.56 -19.84
CA PHE A 356 -17.48 8.29 -21.01
C PHE A 356 -16.09 7.78 -21.38
N THR A 357 -15.98 7.08 -22.51
CA THR A 357 -14.69 6.63 -23.05
C THR A 357 -14.33 7.49 -24.26
N ILE A 358 -13.09 7.96 -24.33
CA ILE A 358 -12.56 8.77 -25.42
C ILE A 358 -11.24 8.17 -25.91
N SER A 359 -11.00 8.23 -27.21
CA SER A 359 -9.74 7.84 -27.85
C SER A 359 -9.40 8.85 -28.92
N ASP A 360 -8.13 9.27 -28.95
CA ASP A 360 -7.53 9.75 -30.18
C ASP A 360 -7.39 8.56 -31.13
N THR A 361 -7.68 8.74 -32.41
CA THR A 361 -7.70 7.64 -33.40
C THR A 361 -6.89 7.91 -34.66
N PHE A 362 -6.28 9.09 -34.75
CA PHE A 362 -5.61 9.53 -35.96
C PHE A 362 -4.28 10.19 -35.63
N ILE A 363 -3.20 9.39 -35.67
CA ILE A 363 -1.85 9.83 -35.29
C ILE A 363 -1.89 10.28 -33.83
N THR A 364 -1.98 9.32 -32.89
CA THR A 364 -2.30 9.58 -31.48
C THR A 364 -1.33 10.53 -30.78
N THR A 365 -1.52 11.83 -30.97
CA THR A 365 -0.65 12.90 -30.49
C THR A 365 -1.38 13.85 -29.56
N GLU A 366 -2.69 13.68 -29.39
CA GLU A 366 -3.50 14.56 -28.57
C GLU A 366 -3.78 13.99 -27.18
N GLN A 367 -3.50 14.80 -26.16
CA GLN A 367 -3.97 14.54 -24.80
C GLN A 367 -5.18 15.43 -24.50
N TYR A 368 -6.27 14.82 -24.06
CA TYR A 368 -7.50 15.51 -23.69
C TYR A 368 -7.70 15.46 -22.18
N THR A 369 -8.07 16.59 -21.59
CA THR A 369 -8.56 16.69 -20.20
C THR A 369 -10.07 16.78 -20.21
N ILE A 370 -10.73 15.98 -19.38
CA ILE A 370 -12.17 15.87 -19.26
C ILE A 370 -12.65 16.61 -18.03
N PHE A 371 -13.71 17.40 -18.20
CA PHE A 371 -14.40 18.10 -17.12
C PHE A 371 -15.88 17.71 -17.11
N ALA A 372 -16.46 17.60 -15.91
CA ALA A 372 -17.89 17.43 -15.70
C ALA A 372 -18.43 18.68 -14.99
N ASP A 373 -19.32 19.42 -15.66
CA ASP A 373 -19.85 20.71 -15.17
C ASP A 373 -18.77 21.72 -14.72
N GLY A 374 -17.59 21.65 -15.35
CA GLY A 374 -16.45 22.53 -15.07
C GLY A 374 -15.46 22.00 -14.03
N GLU A 375 -15.78 20.91 -13.33
CA GLU A 375 -14.85 20.22 -12.44
C GLU A 375 -14.00 19.23 -13.21
N LYS A 376 -12.69 19.23 -13.00
CA LYS A 376 -11.78 18.30 -13.68
C LYS A 376 -12.07 16.88 -13.20
N VAL A 377 -12.34 15.98 -14.14
CA VAL A 377 -12.48 14.54 -13.90
C VAL A 377 -11.10 13.91 -13.95
N ASP A 378 -10.52 13.80 -15.15
CA ASP A 378 -9.12 13.40 -15.36
C ASP A 378 -8.69 13.70 -16.81
N LYS A 379 -7.60 13.11 -17.29
CA LYS A 379 -7.08 13.25 -18.65
C LYS A 379 -6.76 11.91 -19.31
N THR A 380 -6.69 11.90 -20.64
CA THR A 380 -6.28 10.73 -21.40
C THR A 380 -4.83 10.35 -21.11
N HIS A 381 -4.53 9.07 -21.26
CA HIS A 381 -3.26 8.46 -20.97
C HIS A 381 -2.91 7.37 -22.01
N GLY A 382 -1.65 6.92 -21.99
CA GLY A 382 -1.18 5.77 -22.74
C GLY A 382 -1.39 4.46 -21.98
N ARG A 383 -0.53 3.46 -22.22
CA ARG A 383 -0.58 2.17 -21.51
C ARG A 383 -0.51 2.33 -19.98
N LEU A 384 -1.26 1.50 -19.28
CA LEU A 384 -1.35 1.51 -17.81
C LEU A 384 -0.12 0.92 -17.12
N THR A 385 0.65 0.10 -17.83
CA THR A 385 1.85 -0.54 -17.30
C THR A 385 2.98 0.43 -16.98
N LEU A 386 2.86 1.70 -17.39
CA LEU A 386 3.79 2.77 -17.09
C LEU A 386 3.54 3.43 -15.71
N GLY A 387 2.48 3.05 -14.98
CA GLY A 387 2.12 3.71 -13.73
C GLY A 387 1.82 5.19 -13.94
N ASP A 388 2.42 6.08 -13.16
CA ASP A 388 2.20 7.53 -13.29
C ASP A 388 2.75 8.11 -14.61
N ASP A 389 3.76 7.46 -15.21
CA ASP A 389 4.33 7.89 -16.49
C ASP A 389 3.38 7.68 -17.67
N LYS A 390 2.22 7.02 -17.47
CA LYS A 390 1.16 6.86 -18.50
C LYS A 390 0.66 8.19 -19.05
N TYR A 391 0.83 9.28 -18.30
CA TYR A 391 0.42 10.62 -18.71
C TYR A 391 1.48 11.38 -19.52
N ASN A 392 2.70 10.86 -19.59
CA ASN A 392 3.80 11.47 -20.33
C ASN A 392 3.66 11.16 -21.83
N THR A 393 3.41 12.22 -22.60
CA THR A 393 3.23 12.22 -24.06
C THR A 393 4.47 11.77 -24.85
N ASP A 394 5.62 11.63 -24.20
CA ASP A 394 6.85 11.12 -24.82
C ASP A 394 6.94 9.59 -24.82
N HIS A 395 6.16 8.91 -23.98
CA HIS A 395 6.16 7.44 -23.88
C HIS A 395 5.09 6.77 -24.75
N ILE A 396 4.42 7.54 -25.61
CA ILE A 396 3.24 7.08 -26.32
C ILE A 396 3.54 6.89 -27.80
N ASN A 397 2.96 5.83 -28.36
CA ASN A 397 3.16 5.46 -29.75
C ASN A 397 2.34 6.34 -30.69
N ILE A 398 2.92 7.46 -31.11
CA ILE A 398 2.29 8.49 -31.96
C ILE A 398 1.84 8.00 -33.35
N HIS A 399 2.22 6.80 -33.78
CA HIS A 399 1.93 6.28 -35.12
C HIS A 399 0.71 5.36 -35.19
N GLN A 400 -0.15 5.36 -34.16
CA GLN A 400 -1.38 4.60 -34.17
C GLN A 400 -2.48 5.31 -34.96
N SER A 401 -3.12 4.57 -35.87
CA SER A 401 -4.31 5.02 -36.59
C SER A 401 -5.23 3.83 -36.87
N GLY A 402 -6.53 4.02 -36.67
CA GLY A 402 -7.52 2.97 -36.87
C GLY A 402 -8.82 3.29 -36.15
N THR A 403 -9.61 2.26 -35.86
CA THR A 403 -10.80 2.42 -35.01
C THR A 403 -10.39 2.63 -33.55
N ALA A 404 -11.23 3.31 -32.76
CA ALA A 404 -10.91 3.54 -31.34
C ALA A 404 -10.56 2.25 -30.56
N PRO A 405 -11.29 1.12 -30.68
CA PRO A 405 -10.89 -0.13 -30.02
C PRO A 405 -9.53 -0.65 -30.46
N GLN A 406 -9.18 -0.49 -31.75
CA GLN A 406 -7.90 -0.90 -32.29
C GLN A 406 -6.76 -0.04 -31.73
N VAL A 407 -6.95 1.27 -31.68
CA VAL A 407 -5.95 2.21 -31.18
C VAL A 407 -5.72 2.03 -29.67
N ILE A 408 -6.80 1.90 -28.89
CA ILE A 408 -6.74 1.57 -27.46
C ILE A 408 -5.96 0.29 -27.20
N ALA A 409 -6.24 -0.77 -27.97
CA ALA A 409 -5.56 -2.05 -27.82
C ALA A 409 -4.08 -1.99 -28.20
N ASN A 410 -3.68 -1.03 -29.03
CA ASN A 410 -2.32 -0.91 -29.58
C ASN A 410 -1.62 0.36 -29.06
N ASP A 411 -1.72 0.63 -27.77
CA ASP A 411 -0.91 1.66 -27.09
C ASP A 411 -1.13 3.10 -27.58
N GLY A 412 -2.36 3.42 -28.02
CA GLY A 412 -2.78 4.79 -28.31
C GLY A 412 -3.19 5.60 -27.08
N PHE A 413 -3.59 6.86 -27.30
CA PHE A 413 -4.13 7.74 -26.26
C PHE A 413 -5.63 7.56 -26.06
N TRP A 414 -6.02 7.28 -24.82
CA TRP A 414 -7.43 7.11 -24.47
C TRP A 414 -7.68 7.41 -23.00
N GLY A 415 -8.95 7.44 -22.62
CA GLY A 415 -9.35 7.50 -21.22
C GLY A 415 -10.80 7.03 -21.07
N SER A 416 -11.14 6.52 -19.90
CA SER A 416 -12.48 6.02 -19.62
C SER A 416 -12.91 6.47 -18.23
N PHE A 417 -13.96 7.28 -18.16
CA PHE A 417 -14.29 8.06 -16.97
C PHE A 417 -15.72 7.83 -16.54
N ARG A 418 -15.94 7.65 -15.23
CA ARG A 418 -17.29 7.66 -14.66
C ARG A 418 -17.75 9.10 -14.47
N ILE A 419 -18.89 9.44 -15.05
CA ILE A 419 -19.55 10.74 -14.94
C ILE A 419 -20.85 10.54 -14.17
N LEU A 420 -21.07 11.35 -13.13
CA LEU A 420 -22.17 11.14 -12.20
C LEU A 420 -23.52 11.58 -12.79
N LYS A 421 -24.58 10.89 -12.37
CA LYS A 421 -25.95 11.31 -12.65
C LYS A 421 -26.16 12.75 -12.22
N GLY A 422 -26.82 13.52 -13.08
CA GLY A 422 -27.14 14.93 -12.82
C GLY A 422 -26.07 15.89 -13.35
N THR A 423 -24.93 15.39 -13.83
CA THR A 423 -24.03 16.18 -14.67
C THR A 423 -24.78 16.67 -15.90
N LYS A 424 -24.64 17.95 -16.24
CA LYS A 424 -25.31 18.53 -17.40
C LYS A 424 -24.42 18.47 -18.64
N LYS A 425 -23.11 18.67 -18.45
CA LYS A 425 -22.18 18.86 -19.54
C LYS A 425 -20.84 18.21 -19.27
N ILE A 426 -20.33 17.50 -20.27
CA ILE A 426 -18.93 17.09 -20.33
C ILE A 426 -18.19 18.10 -21.21
N THR A 427 -17.07 18.63 -20.74
CA THR A 427 -16.16 19.44 -21.56
C THR A 427 -14.90 18.62 -21.84
N VAL A 428 -14.65 18.33 -23.12
CA VAL A 428 -13.41 17.73 -23.61
C VAL A 428 -12.48 18.87 -23.98
N LYS A 429 -11.38 19.05 -23.25
CA LYS A 429 -10.39 20.10 -23.52
C LYS A 429 -9.11 19.47 -24.04
N MET A 430 -8.67 19.86 -25.23
CA MET A 430 -7.36 19.50 -25.75
C MET A 430 -6.27 20.24 -24.97
N THR A 431 -5.34 19.50 -24.38
CA THR A 431 -4.31 20.05 -23.48
C THR A 431 -2.88 19.87 -23.98
N ASP A 432 -2.66 18.92 -24.89
CA ASP A 432 -1.39 18.75 -25.58
C ASP A 432 -1.63 18.25 -27.00
N TYR A 433 -0.76 18.63 -27.94
CA TYR A 433 -0.78 18.17 -29.33
C TYR A 433 0.63 18.30 -29.95
N LYS A 434 1.02 17.35 -30.82
CA LYS A 434 2.33 17.39 -31.52
C LYS A 434 2.24 17.59 -33.04
N ALA A 435 1.08 17.37 -33.66
CA ALA A 435 0.92 17.47 -35.11
C ALA A 435 0.54 18.90 -35.58
N PRO A 436 0.98 19.35 -36.78
CA PRO A 436 0.77 20.72 -37.28
C PRO A 436 -0.62 20.97 -37.90
N TYR A 437 -1.58 20.06 -37.73
CA TYR A 437 -2.90 20.18 -38.37
C TYR A 437 -3.77 21.21 -37.63
N PRO A 438 -4.58 22.02 -38.34
CA PRO A 438 -5.43 23.01 -37.70
C PRO A 438 -6.71 22.42 -37.09
N TRP A 439 -6.90 21.10 -37.17
CA TRP A 439 -7.99 20.34 -36.57
C TRP A 439 -7.47 18.98 -36.07
N TYR A 440 -8.12 18.47 -35.03
CA TYR A 440 -7.83 17.17 -34.41
C TYR A 440 -9.12 16.40 -34.21
N GLU A 441 -9.01 15.08 -34.27
CA GLU A 441 -10.15 14.18 -34.30
C GLU A 441 -10.06 13.15 -33.18
N PHE A 442 -11.09 13.11 -32.36
CA PHE A 442 -11.24 12.05 -31.37
C PHE A 442 -12.57 11.34 -31.56
N TYR A 443 -12.63 10.13 -31.04
CA TYR A 443 -13.84 9.37 -30.95
C TYR A 443 -14.19 9.21 -29.48
N TYR A 444 -15.47 9.36 -29.16
CA TYR A 444 -15.97 9.05 -27.84
C TYR A 444 -17.12 8.05 -27.91
N ARG A 445 -17.36 7.39 -26.79
CA ARG A 445 -18.47 6.46 -26.58
C ARG A 445 -19.06 6.71 -25.19
N ILE A 446 -20.36 6.45 -25.05
CA ILE A 446 -21.04 6.49 -23.77
C ILE A 446 -21.68 5.15 -23.49
N ASP A 447 -21.35 4.57 -22.34
CA ASP A 447 -21.89 3.30 -21.88
C ASP A 447 -22.59 3.49 -20.54
N LYS A 448 -23.54 2.61 -20.22
CA LYS A 448 -24.00 2.45 -18.85
C LYS A 448 -22.85 1.87 -18.01
N PRO A 449 -22.67 2.31 -16.76
CA PRO A 449 -21.80 1.62 -15.84
C PRO A 449 -22.34 0.22 -15.64
N CYS A 450 -21.43 -0.75 -15.52
CA CYS A 450 -21.84 -2.05 -15.07
C CYS A 450 -22.36 -1.93 -13.64
N GLN A 451 -23.45 -2.65 -13.32
CA GLN A 451 -23.94 -2.78 -11.95
C GLN A 451 -23.16 -3.90 -11.25
N CYS A 452 -21.85 -3.69 -11.09
CA CYS A 452 -21.00 -4.34 -10.09
C CYS A 452 -20.94 -3.37 -8.89
#